data_AF-A0A4Q2YWH1-F1
#
_entry.id   AF-A0A4Q2YWH1-F1
#
_cell.length_a   1.000
_cell.length_b   1.000
_cell.length_c   1.000
_cell.angle_alpha   90.00
_cell.angle_beta   90.00
_cell.angle_gamma   90.00
#
_symmetry.space_group_name_H-M   'P 1'
#
loop_
_entity.id
_entity.type
_entity.pdbx_description
1 polymer ?
#
loop_
_entity_poly.entity_id
_entity_poly.type
_entity_poly.pdbx_seq_one_letter_code
_entity_poly.pdbx_strand_id
1 'polypeptide(L)'
;MRRFSDRPSLQTLSELNITPLLDLAFVLLIIFMITTPLMEKSVDLVLPSSEAAPNAVDPSAVQNIVIHSDAHMSLNGADLNL
;
A
#
# COMPACT_ATOMS: atom_id res chain seq x y z
N MET A 1 38.92 -64.47 -12.53
CA MET A 1 37.58 -63.95 -12.16
C MET A 1 37.75 -62.55 -11.61
N ARG A 2 37.46 -61.50 -12.40
CA ARG A 2 37.63 -60.09 -12.00
C ARG A 2 36.25 -59.55 -11.61
N ARG A 3 36.05 -59.24 -10.33
CA ARG A 3 34.84 -58.55 -9.87
C ARG A 3 35.01 -57.05 -10.09
N PHE A 4 34.25 -56.51 -11.03
CA PHE A 4 34.03 -55.08 -11.14
C PHE A 4 33.21 -54.65 -9.94
N SER A 5 33.78 -53.77 -9.13
CA SER A 5 33.08 -53.12 -8.03
C SER A 5 32.39 -51.89 -8.60
N ASP A 6 31.09 -52.01 -8.88
CA ASP A 6 30.24 -50.88 -9.24
C ASP A 6 30.11 -49.98 -8.02
N ARG A 7 30.91 -48.91 -7.99
CA ARG A 7 30.73 -47.83 -7.03
C ARG A 7 29.50 -47.03 -7.47
N PRO A 8 28.45 -46.91 -6.64
CA PRO A 8 27.36 -46.02 -6.96
C PRO A 8 27.92 -44.60 -6.93
N SER A 9 27.98 -43.94 -8.10
CA SER A 9 28.27 -42.52 -8.17
C SER A 9 27.14 -41.79 -7.43
N LEU A 10 27.49 -41.16 -6.31
CA LEU A 10 26.58 -40.27 -5.60
C LEU A 10 26.10 -39.22 -6.61
N GLN A 11 24.80 -39.27 -6.85
CA GLN A 11 24.12 -38.51 -7.88
C GLN A 11 24.44 -37.02 -7.71
N THR A 12 24.84 -36.45 -8.84
CA THR A 12 24.87 -35.03 -9.21
C THR A 12 23.99 -34.15 -8.32
N LEU A 13 24.61 -33.20 -7.63
CA LEU A 13 23.90 -32.03 -7.12
C LEU A 13 23.20 -31.37 -8.31
N SER A 14 21.88 -31.55 -8.41
CA SER A 14 21.06 -30.93 -9.43
C SER A 14 21.27 -29.42 -9.35
N GLU A 15 21.67 -28.81 -10.46
CA GLU A 15 21.82 -27.36 -10.55
C GLU A 15 20.53 -26.68 -10.05
N LEU A 16 20.67 -25.72 -9.14
CA LEU A 16 19.53 -24.95 -8.66
C LEU A 16 19.01 -24.10 -9.83
N ASN A 17 17.75 -24.30 -10.22
CA ASN A 17 17.11 -23.46 -11.23
C ASN A 17 16.93 -22.04 -10.70
N ILE A 18 17.67 -21.08 -11.24
CA ILE A 18 17.62 -19.66 -10.85
C ILE A 18 16.40 -18.94 -11.41
N THR A 19 15.90 -19.34 -12.59
CA THR A 19 14.78 -18.66 -13.26
C THR A 19 13.51 -18.60 -12.41
N PRO A 20 13.04 -19.70 -11.77
CA PRO A 20 11.88 -19.64 -10.87
C PRO A 20 12.16 -18.90 -9.57
N LEU A 21 13.40 -18.92 -9.08
CA LEU A 21 13.80 -18.22 -7.85
C LEU A 21 13.74 -16.70 -8.03
N LEU A 22 14.21 -16.23 -9.18
CA LEU A 22 14.24 -14.82 -9.51
C LEU A 22 12.81 -14.27 -9.71
N ASP A 23 11.91 -15.07 -10.29
CA ASP A 23 10.49 -14.74 -10.44
C ASP A 23 9.83 -14.48 -9.06
N LEU A 24 10.04 -15.38 -8.10
CA LEU A 24 9.61 -15.18 -6.71
C LEU A 24 10.21 -13.92 -6.07
N ALA A 25 11.50 -13.66 -6.27
CA ALA A 25 12.15 -12.47 -5.73
C ALA A 25 11.57 -11.17 -6.32
N PHE A 26 11.26 -11.15 -7.62
CA PHE A 26 10.62 -9.99 -8.25
C PHE A 26 9.18 -9.80 -7.78
N VAL A 27 8.42 -10.87 -7.58
CA VAL A 27 7.07 -10.79 -7.01
C VAL A 27 7.11 -10.16 -5.61
N LEU A 28 8.05 -10.57 -4.76
CA LEU A 28 8.23 -9.97 -3.43
C LEU A 28 8.59 -8.47 -3.52
N LEU A 29 9.44 -8.09 -4.47
CA LEU A 29 9.79 -6.68 -4.71
C LEU A 29 8.57 -5.86 -5.12
N ILE A 30 7.74 -6.36 -6.04
CA ILE A 30 6.50 -5.70 -6.48
C ILE A 30 5.54 -5.53 -5.30
N ILE A 31 5.38 -6.54 -4.45
CA ILE A 31 4.54 -6.45 -3.24
C ILE A 31 5.04 -5.32 -2.33
N PHE A 32 6.35 -5.22 -2.08
CA PHE A 32 6.92 -4.13 -1.28
C PHE A 32 6.75 -2.76 -1.94
N MET A 33 6.93 -2.65 -3.24
CA MET A 33 6.72 -1.40 -3.99
C MET A 33 5.26 -0.91 -3.87
N ILE A 34 4.28 -1.81 -3.90
CA ILE A 34 2.86 -1.45 -3.79
C ILE A 34 2.46 -1.09 -2.35
N THR A 35 3.00 -1.80 -1.35
CA THR A 35 2.60 -1.63 0.06
C THR A 35 3.27 -0.44 0.74
N THR A 36 4.45 -0.02 0.29
CA THR A 36 5.17 1.15 0.84
C THR A 36 4.39 2.47 0.72
N PRO A 37 3.86 2.89 -0.46
CA PRO A 37 3.11 4.15 -0.59
C PRO A 37 1.74 4.13 0.13
N LEU A 38 1.22 2.95 0.49
CA LEU A 38 -0.05 2.85 1.21
C LEU A 38 0.04 3.39 2.65
N MET A 39 1.25 3.49 3.21
CA MET A 39 1.47 3.94 4.59
C MET A 39 1.36 5.47 4.79
N GLU A 40 1.21 6.27 3.73
CA GLU A 40 1.30 7.74 3.81
C GLU A 40 -0.06 8.48 4.00
N LYS A 41 -1.20 7.77 4.09
CA LYS A 41 -2.52 8.42 4.24
C LYS A 41 -2.86 8.82 5.68
N SER A 42 -1.91 9.39 6.41
CA SER A 42 -2.19 10.02 7.71
C SER A 42 -2.25 11.54 7.54
N VAL A 43 -3.45 12.12 7.59
CA VAL A 43 -3.60 13.56 7.83
C VAL A 43 -3.32 13.79 9.31
N ASP A 44 -2.31 14.60 9.63
CA ASP A 44 -2.03 15.00 11.01
C ASP A 44 -3.13 15.98 11.47
N LEU A 45 -4.10 15.46 12.24
CA LEU A 45 -5.23 16.23 12.76
C LEU A 45 -4.92 16.71 14.17
N VAL A 46 -4.58 17.99 14.30
CA VAL A 46 -4.54 18.66 15.60
C VAL A 46 -5.96 19.01 16.01
N LEU A 47 -6.52 18.27 16.96
CA LEU A 47 -7.83 18.57 17.53
C LEU A 47 -7.73 19.83 18.42
N PRO A 48 -8.58 20.85 18.20
CA PRO A 48 -8.58 22.01 19.07
C PRO A 48 -9.06 21.64 20.48
N SER A 49 -8.32 22.05 21.51
CA SER A 49 -8.76 21.95 22.90
C SER A 49 -9.86 22.97 23.17
N SER A 50 -11.00 22.51 23.69
CA SER A 50 -12.18 23.34 23.99
C SER A 50 -11.96 24.25 25.20
N GLU A 51 -11.16 25.31 25.04
CA GLU A 51 -11.03 26.41 26.02
C GLU A 51 -11.54 27.75 25.47
N ALA A 52 -11.92 27.80 24.18
CA ALA A 52 -12.48 29.00 23.58
C ALA A 52 -13.97 29.10 23.93
N ALA A 53 -14.38 30.25 24.50
CA ALA A 53 -15.77 30.67 24.50
C ALA A 53 -16.34 30.55 23.07
N PRO A 54 -17.61 30.16 22.89
CA PRO A 54 -18.20 30.06 21.56
C PRO A 54 -18.17 31.45 20.92
N ASN A 55 -17.13 31.71 20.12
CA ASN A 55 -17.10 32.86 19.25
C ASN A 55 -18.30 32.71 18.33
N ALA A 56 -19.12 33.76 18.22
CA ALA A 56 -20.20 33.79 17.26
C ALA A 56 -19.58 33.60 15.87
N VAL A 57 -19.69 32.38 15.33
CA VAL A 57 -19.28 32.08 13.96
C VAL A 57 -20.32 32.74 13.06
N ASP A 58 -19.86 33.64 12.20
CA ASP A 58 -20.71 34.21 11.16
C ASP A 58 -21.24 33.06 10.28
N PRO A 59 -22.56 32.81 10.23
CA PRO A 59 -23.12 31.74 9.42
C PRO A 59 -22.76 31.87 7.93
N SER A 60 -22.49 33.09 7.44
CA SER A 60 -22.07 33.33 6.07
C SER A 60 -20.62 32.95 5.78
N ALA A 61 -19.81 32.74 6.82
CA ALA A 61 -18.41 32.31 6.71
C ALA A 61 -18.23 30.78 6.80
N VAL A 62 -19.30 30.03 7.06
CA VAL A 62 -19.26 28.56 7.15
C VAL A 62 -19.39 27.97 5.75
N GLN A 63 -18.36 27.23 5.33
CA GLN A 63 -18.33 26.56 4.05
C GLN A 63 -18.54 25.04 4.26
N ASN A 64 -19.63 24.49 3.71
CA ASN A 64 -19.88 23.05 3.76
C ASN A 64 -19.22 22.35 2.55
N ILE A 65 -18.45 21.29 2.81
CA ILE A 65 -17.83 20.44 1.80
C ILE A 65 -18.33 19.01 2.03
N VAL A 66 -18.94 18.40 1.01
CA VAL A 66 -19.37 17.00 1.04
C VAL A 66 -18.54 16.21 0.04
N ILE A 67 -18.00 15.08 0.48
CA ILE A 67 -17.22 14.15 -0.35
C ILE A 67 -18.02 12.85 -0.43
N HIS A 68 -18.48 12.50 -1.64
CA HIS A 68 -19.21 11.27 -1.90
C HIS A 68 -18.23 10.12 -2.23
N SER A 69 -18.68 8.87 -2.07
CA SER A 69 -17.87 7.67 -2.31
C SER A 69 -17.50 7.46 -3.79
N ASP A 70 -18.24 8.09 -4.70
CA ASP A 70 -17.98 8.13 -6.14
C ASP A 70 -16.96 9.22 -6.54
N ALA A 71 -16.34 9.86 -5.56
CA ALA A 71 -15.39 10.96 -5.68
C ALA A 71 -15.99 12.29 -6.18
N HIS A 72 -17.32 12.41 -6.29
CA HIS A 72 -17.96 13.72 -6.51
C HIS A 72 -17.91 14.54 -5.22
N MET A 73 -17.51 15.81 -5.36
CA MET A 73 -17.46 16.77 -4.26
C MET A 73 -18.55 17.83 -4.45
N SER A 74 -19.21 18.25 -3.38
CA SER A 74 -20.13 19.39 -3.43
C SER A 74 -19.75 20.45 -2.40
N LEU A 75 -19.92 21.71 -2.78
CA LEU A 75 -19.61 22.91 -2.00
C LEU A 75 -20.92 23.66 -1.75
N ASN A 76 -21.36 23.77 -0.49
CA ASN A 76 -22.68 24.30 -0.14
C ASN A 76 -23.84 23.68 -0.95
N GLY A 77 -23.73 22.38 -1.26
CA GLY A 77 -24.72 21.65 -2.07
C GLY A 77 -24.63 21.89 -3.59
N ALA A 78 -23.68 22.69 -4.07
CA ALA A 78 -23.36 22.80 -5.49
C ALA A 78 -22.25 21.82 -5.85
N ASP A 79 -22.48 20.95 -6.83
CA ASP A 79 -21.47 20.00 -7.28
C ASP A 79 -20.25 20.72 -7.88
N LEU A 80 -19.07 20.34 -7.39
CA LEU A 80 -17.79 20.73 -7.95
C LEU A 80 -17.47 19.73 -9.06
N ASN A 81 -17.68 20.15 -10.31
CA ASN A 81 -17.28 19.39 -11.48
C ASN A 81 -15.78 19.59 -11.70
N LEU A 82 -14.97 18.75 -11.03
CA LEU A 82 -13.52 18.70 -11.17
C LEU A 82 -13.10 17.86 -12.39
#